data_AF-A0A1Q9TKH9-F1
#
_entry.id   AF-A0A1Q9TKH9-F1
#
_cell.length_a   1.000
_cell.length_b   1.000
_cell.length_c   1.000
_cell.angle_alpha   90.00
_cell.angle_beta   90.00
_cell.angle_gamma   90.00
#
_symmetry.space_group_name_H-M   'P 1'
#
loop_
_entity.id
_entity.type
_entity.pdbx_description
1 polymer ?
#
loop_
_entity_poly.entity_id
_entity_poly.type
_entity_poly.pdbx_seq_one_letter_code
_entity_poly.pdbx_strand_id
1 'polypeptide(L)'
;MSTPRFRTALVSTAGHCAVACGFCFRADRAHGFLDVATYTRSLSRLREIGIESICLTGGEPTHHPELRQLIRLAHQFGLPVSVVTSARTEAEVTALADVAHLVENVTVSADSRGAMKLGRTKRCLGSGISTLLKTNAPASVLHVSYWNLTDDECGELARLVAEADTELQFSPVLLDEHAIQRARMTVAGYEARQRLDAAVLERHFALGDGFRDYLAHLRSMRRSPGCRHLCRSRALYVSAEGQLRRCPYSEVGVSTHEPRSGVKEFLVRPTTDRVTTDCAAICRP
;
A
#
# COMPACT_ATOMS: atom_id res chain seq x y z
N MET A 1 29.84 6.89 -8.47
CA MET A 1 28.46 7.27 -8.82
C MET A 1 27.58 6.98 -7.61
N SER A 2 26.87 7.98 -7.07
CA SER A 2 26.03 7.80 -5.88
C SER A 2 24.86 6.86 -6.21
N THR A 3 24.64 5.81 -5.41
CA THR A 3 23.51 4.88 -5.57
C THR A 3 22.18 5.65 -5.54
N PRO A 4 21.25 5.39 -6.48
CA PRO A 4 19.97 6.09 -6.51
C PRO A 4 19.17 5.79 -5.24
N ARG A 5 18.71 6.85 -4.58
CA ARG A 5 17.92 6.80 -3.33
C ARG A 5 16.59 6.07 -3.53
N PHE A 6 15.98 6.22 -4.70
CA PHE A 6 14.68 5.65 -5.04
C PHE A 6 14.85 4.56 -6.09
N ARG A 7 14.23 3.41 -5.88
CA ARG A 7 14.28 2.27 -6.81
C ARG A 7 12.92 1.93 -7.42
N THR A 8 11.85 2.17 -6.67
CA THR A 8 10.48 1.86 -7.10
C THR A 8 9.63 3.13 -7.06
N ALA A 9 8.57 3.17 -7.85
CA ALA A 9 7.54 4.20 -7.72
C ALA A 9 6.16 3.57 -7.46
N LEU A 10 5.47 4.05 -6.43
CA LEU A 10 4.06 3.80 -6.23
C LEU A 10 3.27 4.80 -7.08
N VAL A 11 2.38 4.33 -7.93
CA VAL A 11 1.59 5.18 -8.82
C VAL A 11 0.13 5.04 -8.46
N SER A 12 -0.51 6.16 -8.11
CA SER A 12 -1.94 6.23 -7.85
C SER A 12 -2.74 6.21 -9.14
N THR A 13 -3.57 5.19 -9.33
CA THR A 13 -4.44 5.07 -10.51
C THR A 13 -5.62 6.03 -10.47
N ALA A 14 -6.03 6.52 -9.30
CA ALA A 14 -7.09 7.49 -9.17
C ALA A 14 -6.94 8.31 -7.88
N GLY A 15 -7.39 9.57 -7.94
CA GLY A 15 -7.38 10.45 -6.76
C GLY A 15 -8.45 10.13 -5.73
N HIS A 16 -9.40 9.26 -6.08
CA HIS A 16 -10.47 8.81 -5.20
C HIS A 16 -10.54 7.27 -5.20
N CYS A 17 -11.08 6.68 -4.13
CA CYS A 17 -11.23 5.23 -4.01
C CYS A 17 -12.62 4.92 -3.48
N ALA A 18 -13.41 4.14 -4.24
CA ALA A 18 -14.76 3.75 -3.85
C ALA A 18 -14.79 2.81 -2.62
N VAL A 19 -13.66 2.19 -2.25
CA VAL A 19 -13.56 1.40 -1.01
C VAL A 19 -13.62 2.30 0.23
N ALA A 20 -13.08 3.52 0.15
CA ALA A 20 -13.14 4.56 1.17
C ALA A 20 -12.88 4.07 2.61
N CYS A 21 -11.86 3.21 2.80
CA CYS A 21 -11.59 2.57 4.08
C CYS A 21 -11.37 3.63 5.18
N GLY A 22 -12.04 3.47 6.32
CA GLY A 22 -11.96 4.40 7.46
C GLY A 22 -10.58 4.52 8.12
N PHE A 23 -9.64 3.65 7.76
CA PHE A 23 -8.24 3.64 8.22
C PHE A 23 -7.22 3.87 7.09
N CYS A 24 -7.66 4.32 5.90
CA CYS A 24 -6.75 4.66 4.81
C CYS A 24 -6.13 6.04 5.03
N PHE A 25 -4.81 6.15 4.88
CA PHE A 25 -4.05 7.39 5.12
C PHE A 25 -3.69 8.17 3.87
N ARG A 26 -4.32 7.86 2.74
CA ARG A 26 -3.94 8.43 1.45
C ARG A 26 -4.08 9.96 1.47
N ALA A 27 -3.04 10.66 1.00
CA ALA A 27 -3.02 12.11 0.88
C ALA A 27 -3.61 12.64 -0.45
N ASP A 28 -3.99 11.76 -1.38
CA ASP A 28 -4.55 12.15 -2.67
C ASP A 28 -5.90 12.86 -2.55
N ARG A 29 -6.07 13.88 -3.39
CA ARG A 29 -7.28 14.71 -3.43
C ARG A 29 -7.85 14.87 -4.85
N ALA A 30 -7.28 14.18 -5.86
CA ALA A 30 -7.73 14.32 -7.25
C ALA A 30 -9.17 13.91 -7.44
N HIS A 31 -9.79 14.53 -8.44
CA HIS A 31 -11.05 14.08 -8.99
C HIS A 31 -10.75 13.20 -10.20
N GLY A 32 -11.30 11.99 -10.21
CA GLY A 32 -11.18 11.07 -11.33
C GLY A 32 -9.93 10.17 -11.32
N PHE A 33 -9.67 9.62 -12.51
CA PHE A 33 -8.61 8.64 -12.81
C PHE A 33 -7.34 9.33 -13.32
N LEU A 34 -6.21 8.66 -13.17
CA LEU A 34 -4.94 9.05 -13.76
C LEU A 34 -5.03 8.97 -15.30
N ASP A 35 -4.96 10.12 -15.98
CA ASP A 35 -5.02 10.10 -17.43
C ASP A 35 -3.72 9.60 -18.07
N VAL A 36 -3.84 9.08 -19.29
CA VAL A 36 -2.75 8.45 -20.04
C VAL A 36 -1.61 9.42 -20.35
N ALA A 37 -1.91 10.70 -20.60
CA ALA A 37 -0.88 11.69 -20.94
C ALA A 37 -0.05 12.05 -19.70
N THR A 38 -0.71 12.30 -18.57
CA THR A 38 -0.07 12.52 -17.27
C THR A 38 0.77 11.33 -16.87
N TYR A 39 0.25 10.11 -17.05
CA TYR A 39 1.00 8.90 -16.74
C TYR A 39 2.20 8.69 -17.66
N THR A 40 2.06 8.89 -18.97
CA THR A 40 3.18 8.80 -19.92
C THR A 40 4.29 9.79 -19.56
N ARG A 41 3.91 11.03 -19.20
CA ARG A 41 4.86 12.02 -18.71
C ARG A 41 5.53 11.60 -17.41
N SER A 42 4.78 10.99 -16.50
CA SER A 42 5.28 10.43 -15.25
C SER A 42 6.31 9.34 -15.50
N LEU A 43 6.01 8.36 -16.35
CA LEU A 43 6.93 7.28 -16.72
C LEU A 43 8.24 7.80 -17.31
N SER A 44 8.17 8.79 -18.21
CA SER A 44 9.35 9.47 -18.75
C SER A 44 10.22 10.04 -17.63
N ARG A 45 9.62 10.70 -16.63
CA ARG A 45 10.35 11.26 -15.48
C ARG A 45 10.94 10.17 -14.58
N LEU A 46 10.18 9.12 -14.30
CA LEU A 46 10.65 7.99 -13.48
C LEU A 46 11.88 7.32 -14.14
N ARG A 47 11.90 7.18 -15.47
CA ARG A 47 13.07 6.69 -16.20
C ARG A 47 14.28 7.62 -16.10
N GLU A 48 14.09 8.92 -16.24
CA GLU A 48 15.17 9.90 -16.05
C GLU A 48 15.77 9.86 -14.64
N ILE A 49 14.95 9.56 -13.63
CA ILE A 49 15.35 9.43 -12.22
C ILE A 49 16.10 8.11 -11.96
N GLY A 50 15.97 7.12 -12.85
CA GLY A 50 16.56 5.79 -12.68
C GLY A 50 15.70 4.85 -11.84
N ILE A 51 14.38 5.01 -11.86
CA ILE A 51 13.45 4.05 -11.25
C ILE A 51 13.52 2.72 -12.01
N GLU A 52 13.57 1.65 -11.23
CA GLU A 52 13.75 0.26 -11.67
C GLU A 52 12.40 -0.42 -11.90
N SER A 53 11.37 -0.12 -11.10
CA SER A 53 10.03 -0.71 -11.21
C SER A 53 8.92 0.22 -10.73
N ILE A 54 7.67 -0.10 -11.07
CA ILE A 54 6.50 0.62 -10.55
C ILE A 54 5.48 -0.34 -9.91
N CYS A 55 4.70 0.20 -8.98
CA CYS A 55 3.53 -0.47 -8.42
C CYS A 55 2.30 0.40 -8.66
N LEU A 56 1.36 -0.09 -9.47
CA LEU A 56 0.04 0.51 -9.59
C LEU A 56 -0.71 0.25 -8.29
N THR A 57 -1.06 1.32 -7.63
CA THR A 57 -1.79 1.36 -6.37
C THR A 57 -2.65 2.61 -6.40
N GLY A 58 -3.09 3.10 -5.23
CA GLY A 58 -4.03 4.21 -5.19
C GLY A 58 -5.30 3.87 -6.00
N GLY A 59 -6.25 4.79 -6.09
CA GLY A 59 -7.62 4.43 -6.45
C GLY A 59 -8.08 3.09 -5.86
N GLU A 60 -8.75 2.33 -6.71
CA GLU A 60 -8.71 0.87 -6.80
C GLU A 60 -8.28 0.58 -8.26
N PRO A 61 -7.09 0.00 -8.53
CA PRO A 61 -6.60 -0.13 -9.90
C PRO A 61 -7.56 -0.80 -10.87
N THR A 62 -8.35 -1.78 -10.40
CA THR A 62 -9.34 -2.48 -11.24
C THR A 62 -10.56 -1.63 -11.61
N HIS A 63 -10.69 -0.42 -11.05
CA HIS A 63 -11.70 0.55 -11.48
C HIS A 63 -11.21 1.42 -12.65
N HIS A 64 -9.91 1.41 -12.94
CA HIS A 64 -9.35 2.25 -14.00
C HIS A 64 -9.75 1.72 -15.39
N PRO A 65 -10.45 2.50 -16.22
CA PRO A 65 -10.93 2.03 -17.54
C PRO A 65 -9.78 1.60 -18.45
N GLU A 66 -8.64 2.30 -18.34
CA GLU A 66 -7.44 2.04 -19.15
C GLU A 66 -6.37 1.20 -18.42
N LEU A 67 -6.71 0.37 -17.42
CA LEU A 67 -5.73 -0.39 -16.62
C LEU A 67 -4.71 -1.15 -17.49
N ARG A 68 -5.21 -1.87 -18.51
CA ARG A 68 -4.35 -2.60 -19.46
C ARG A 68 -3.40 -1.65 -20.20
N GLN A 69 -3.87 -0.47 -20.60
CA GLN A 69 -3.03 0.52 -21.29
C GLN A 69 -1.95 1.07 -20.35
N LEU A 70 -2.27 1.35 -19.08
CA LEU A 70 -1.29 1.79 -18.08
C LEU A 70 -0.15 0.74 -17.91
N ILE A 71 -0.50 -0.54 -17.84
CA ILE A 71 0.51 -1.60 -17.73
C ILE A 71 1.38 -1.66 -18.99
N ARG A 72 0.76 -1.64 -20.18
CA ARG A 72 1.49 -1.67 -21.47
C ARG A 72 2.42 -0.48 -21.65
N LEU A 73 1.99 0.73 -21.25
CA LEU A 73 2.82 1.92 -21.32
C LEU A 73 4.05 1.79 -20.42
N ALA A 74 3.89 1.32 -19.17
CA ALA A 74 5.06 1.11 -18.30
C ALA A 74 6.09 0.17 -18.91
N HIS A 75 5.64 -0.93 -19.53
CA HIS A 75 6.51 -1.86 -20.26
C HIS A 75 7.24 -1.21 -21.44
N GLN A 76 6.58 -0.31 -22.19
CA GLN A 76 7.25 0.44 -23.26
C GLN A 76 8.39 1.34 -22.75
N PHE A 77 8.30 1.79 -21.49
CA PHE A 77 9.38 2.52 -20.82
C PHE A 77 10.43 1.59 -20.17
N GLY A 78 10.26 0.27 -20.26
CA GLY A 78 11.14 -0.71 -19.62
C GLY A 78 11.00 -0.73 -18.09
N LEU A 79 9.79 -0.43 -17.58
CA LEU A 79 9.46 -0.49 -16.17
C LEU A 79 8.55 -1.69 -15.91
N PRO A 80 9.03 -2.72 -15.19
CA PRO A 80 8.18 -3.79 -14.72
C PRO A 80 7.11 -3.26 -13.75
N VAL A 81 5.97 -3.93 -13.74
CA VAL A 81 4.76 -3.46 -13.07
C VAL A 81 4.32 -4.46 -12.01
N SER A 82 3.96 -3.95 -10.84
CA SER A 82 3.24 -4.64 -9.77
C SER A 82 1.86 -4.02 -9.58
N VAL A 83 0.89 -4.76 -9.04
CA VAL A 83 -0.45 -4.21 -8.74
C VAL A 83 -0.85 -4.52 -7.31
N VAL A 84 -1.29 -3.49 -6.57
CA VAL A 84 -1.94 -3.64 -5.26
C VAL A 84 -3.40 -3.29 -5.41
N THR A 85 -4.29 -4.25 -5.18
CA THR A 85 -5.74 -4.14 -5.44
C THR A 85 -6.53 -4.84 -4.34
N SER A 86 -7.79 -4.47 -4.15
CA SER A 86 -8.71 -5.23 -3.30
C SER A 86 -9.62 -6.18 -4.10
N ALA A 87 -9.72 -6.00 -5.43
CA ALA A 87 -10.63 -6.67 -6.36
C ALA A 87 -11.66 -7.63 -5.72
N ARG A 88 -12.87 -7.11 -5.50
CA ARG A 88 -13.92 -7.67 -4.63
C ARG A 88 -15.16 -8.12 -5.39
N THR A 89 -15.42 -7.50 -6.54
CA THR A 89 -16.55 -7.84 -7.40
C THR A 89 -16.09 -8.73 -8.55
N GLU A 90 -16.99 -9.50 -9.15
CA GLU A 90 -16.67 -10.33 -10.31
C GLU A 90 -16.06 -9.51 -11.45
N ALA A 91 -16.61 -8.32 -11.73
CA ALA A 91 -16.06 -7.42 -12.75
C ALA A 91 -14.64 -6.94 -12.41
N GLU A 92 -14.36 -6.60 -11.14
CA GLU A 92 -13.01 -6.21 -10.69
C GLU A 92 -12.02 -7.38 -10.83
N VAL A 93 -12.44 -8.61 -10.49
CA VAL A 93 -11.61 -9.81 -10.60
C VAL A 93 -11.32 -10.16 -12.05
N THR A 94 -12.32 -10.10 -12.94
CA THR A 94 -12.13 -10.32 -14.37
C THR A 94 -11.18 -9.29 -14.97
N ALA A 95 -11.35 -8.01 -14.64
CA ALA A 95 -10.45 -6.95 -15.10
C ALA A 95 -8.99 -7.17 -14.63
N LEU A 96 -8.79 -7.69 -13.42
CA LEU A 96 -7.47 -8.05 -12.91
C LEU A 96 -6.89 -9.28 -13.62
N ALA A 97 -7.67 -10.35 -13.77
CA ALA A 97 -7.24 -11.59 -14.44
C ALA A 97 -6.81 -11.32 -15.89
N ASP A 98 -7.51 -10.42 -16.59
CA ASP A 98 -7.21 -9.98 -17.96
C ASP A 98 -5.83 -9.31 -18.13
N VAL A 99 -5.20 -8.87 -17.03
CA VAL A 99 -3.90 -8.19 -17.05
C VAL A 99 -2.86 -8.82 -16.12
N ALA A 100 -3.22 -9.81 -15.30
CA ALA A 100 -2.34 -10.40 -14.29
C ALA A 100 -1.07 -11.03 -14.87
N HIS A 101 -1.16 -11.67 -16.03
CA HIS A 101 -0.01 -12.22 -16.76
C HIS A 101 0.96 -11.15 -17.30
N LEU A 102 0.58 -9.87 -17.30
CA LEU A 102 1.42 -8.76 -17.75
C LEU A 102 2.18 -8.08 -16.60
N VAL A 103 2.00 -8.51 -15.36
CA VAL A 103 2.62 -7.88 -14.18
C VAL A 103 3.54 -8.88 -13.48
N GLU A 104 4.53 -8.39 -12.74
CA GLU A 104 5.47 -9.24 -11.99
C GLU A 104 4.81 -9.84 -10.75
N ASN A 105 3.99 -9.03 -10.06
CA ASN A 105 3.25 -9.48 -8.90
C ASN A 105 1.89 -8.80 -8.76
N VAL A 106 0.97 -9.52 -8.13
CA VAL A 106 -0.32 -9.01 -7.67
C VAL A 106 -0.41 -9.18 -6.17
N THR A 107 -0.61 -8.08 -5.46
CA THR A 107 -0.95 -8.08 -4.04
C THR A 107 -2.44 -7.81 -3.88
N VAL A 108 -3.17 -8.75 -3.30
CA VAL A 108 -4.60 -8.58 -2.99
C VAL A 108 -4.77 -8.21 -1.51
N SER A 109 -5.38 -7.05 -1.26
CA SER A 109 -5.68 -6.58 0.09
C SER A 109 -6.98 -7.18 0.63
N ALA A 110 -6.88 -7.86 1.76
CA ALA A 110 -8.01 -8.35 2.55
C ALA A 110 -7.95 -7.79 3.98
N ASP A 111 -9.09 -7.77 4.66
CA ASP A 111 -9.22 -7.28 6.02
C ASP A 111 -9.75 -8.39 6.94
N SER A 112 -9.28 -8.42 8.19
CA SER A 112 -9.94 -9.23 9.23
C SER A 112 -11.36 -8.70 9.50
N ARG A 113 -12.23 -9.51 10.08
CA ARG A 113 -13.61 -9.16 10.44
C ARG A 113 -13.66 -7.89 11.29
N GLY A 114 -12.74 -7.74 12.25
CA GLY A 114 -12.64 -6.53 13.06
C GLY A 114 -12.16 -5.31 12.25
N ALA A 115 -11.22 -5.49 11.33
CA ALA A 115 -10.76 -4.43 10.44
C ALA A 115 -11.86 -4.01 9.46
N MET A 116 -12.61 -4.94 8.88
CA MET A 116 -13.77 -4.66 8.03
C MET A 116 -14.80 -3.78 8.74
N LYS A 117 -15.16 -4.12 9.99
CA LYS A 117 -16.09 -3.34 10.80
C LYS A 117 -15.57 -1.93 11.06
N LEU A 118 -14.32 -1.81 11.48
CA LEU A 118 -13.68 -0.53 11.81
C LEU A 118 -13.53 0.37 10.56
N GLY A 119 -13.09 -0.21 9.44
CA GLY A 119 -12.86 0.51 8.19
C GLY A 119 -14.09 0.66 7.30
N ARG A 120 -15.22 0.02 7.66
CA ARG A 120 -16.43 -0.08 6.82
C ARG A 120 -16.13 -0.65 5.43
N THR A 121 -15.26 -1.64 5.37
CA THR A 121 -14.86 -2.29 4.12
C THR A 121 -15.63 -3.59 3.90
N LYS A 122 -15.57 -4.12 2.67
CA LYS A 122 -16.12 -5.43 2.29
C LYS A 122 -15.04 -6.38 1.77
N ARG A 123 -13.79 -6.15 2.16
CA ARG A 123 -12.62 -6.93 1.73
C ARG A 123 -12.41 -8.09 2.70
N CYS A 124 -13.00 -9.25 2.43
CA CYS A 124 -12.83 -10.39 3.33
C CYS A 124 -11.68 -11.31 2.88
N LEU A 125 -11.19 -12.14 3.80
CA LEU A 125 -10.12 -13.11 3.52
C LEU A 125 -10.50 -14.06 2.39
N GLY A 126 -11.72 -14.60 2.43
CA GLY A 126 -12.22 -15.51 1.39
C GLY A 126 -12.30 -14.88 0.00
N SER A 127 -12.76 -13.63 -0.12
CA SER A 127 -12.75 -12.93 -1.41
C SER A 127 -11.33 -12.67 -1.89
N GLY A 128 -10.41 -12.30 -1.00
CA GLY A 128 -9.02 -12.06 -1.35
C GLY A 128 -8.34 -13.31 -1.94
N ILE A 129 -8.51 -14.45 -1.27
CA ILE A 129 -8.01 -15.75 -1.76
C ILE A 129 -8.69 -16.15 -3.07
N SER A 130 -10.02 -16.00 -3.18
CA SER A 130 -10.74 -16.31 -4.42
C SER A 130 -10.23 -15.48 -5.60
N THR A 131 -9.91 -14.21 -5.38
CA THR A 131 -9.31 -13.33 -6.38
C THR A 131 -7.93 -13.85 -6.79
N LEU A 132 -7.05 -14.17 -5.83
CA LEU A 132 -5.71 -14.68 -6.12
C LEU A 132 -5.74 -15.98 -6.92
N LEU A 133 -6.63 -16.92 -6.58
CA LEU A 133 -6.80 -18.17 -7.32
C LEU A 133 -7.30 -17.99 -8.75
N LYS A 134 -7.89 -16.83 -9.07
CA LYS A 134 -8.38 -16.48 -10.41
C LYS A 134 -7.38 -15.65 -11.21
N THR A 135 -6.27 -15.21 -10.60
CA THR A 135 -5.21 -14.49 -11.32
C THR A 135 -4.06 -15.45 -11.67
N ASN A 136 -3.38 -15.15 -12.76
CA ASN A 136 -2.24 -15.93 -13.25
C ASN A 136 -0.94 -15.10 -13.20
N ALA A 137 -0.81 -14.24 -12.19
CA ALA A 137 0.41 -13.46 -12.00
C ALA A 137 1.58 -14.38 -11.59
N PRO A 138 2.83 -14.09 -12.00
CA PRO A 138 3.99 -14.88 -11.64
C PRO A 138 4.22 -14.99 -10.13
N ALA A 139 3.91 -13.91 -9.40
CA ALA A 139 3.92 -13.88 -7.94
C ALA A 139 2.62 -13.28 -7.42
N SER A 140 2.12 -13.81 -6.31
CA SER A 140 0.86 -13.40 -5.72
C SER A 140 1.00 -13.33 -4.20
N VAL A 141 0.44 -12.27 -3.61
CA VAL A 141 0.54 -11.98 -2.18
C VAL A 141 -0.85 -11.65 -1.65
N LEU A 142 -1.25 -12.31 -0.57
CA LEU A 142 -2.39 -11.86 0.23
C LEU A 142 -1.87 -10.88 1.30
N HIS A 143 -2.27 -9.62 1.21
CA HIS A 143 -1.97 -8.63 2.26
C HIS A 143 -3.18 -8.47 3.18
N VAL A 144 -3.03 -8.83 4.45
CA VAL A 144 -4.08 -8.79 5.46
C VAL A 144 -3.89 -7.61 6.40
N SER A 145 -4.81 -6.66 6.33
CA SER A 145 -4.95 -5.63 7.37
C SER A 145 -5.78 -6.19 8.53
N TYR A 146 -5.19 -6.26 9.72
CA TYR A 146 -5.83 -6.93 10.85
C TYR A 146 -6.13 -6.00 12.02
N TRP A 147 -7.26 -6.28 12.66
CA TRP A 147 -7.73 -5.64 13.87
C TRP A 147 -8.72 -6.55 14.59
N ASN A 148 -8.59 -6.69 15.91
CA ASN A 148 -9.49 -7.48 16.74
C ASN A 148 -9.68 -8.91 16.21
N LEU A 149 -8.54 -9.60 16.08
CA LEU A 149 -8.45 -10.97 15.62
C LEU A 149 -9.01 -11.94 16.65
N THR A 150 -9.61 -13.02 16.15
CA THR A 150 -10.00 -14.18 16.94
C THR A 150 -9.19 -15.39 16.53
N ASP A 151 -9.06 -16.36 17.44
CA ASP A 151 -8.33 -17.60 17.18
C ASP A 151 -8.93 -18.35 15.96
N ASP A 152 -10.26 -18.48 15.94
CA ASP A 152 -10.99 -19.11 14.83
C ASP A 152 -10.73 -18.44 13.47
N GLU A 153 -10.64 -17.11 13.44
CA GLU A 153 -10.39 -16.37 12.20
C GLU A 153 -8.96 -16.58 11.70
N CYS A 154 -7.98 -16.60 12.61
CA CYS A 154 -6.60 -16.92 12.25
C CYS A 154 -6.44 -18.38 11.78
N GLY A 155 -7.15 -19.32 12.41
CA GLY A 155 -7.17 -20.73 11.97
C GLY A 155 -7.85 -20.94 10.62
N GLU A 156 -8.88 -20.14 10.30
CA GLU A 156 -9.48 -20.08 8.96
C GLU A 156 -8.49 -19.51 7.93
N LEU A 157 -7.83 -18.39 8.25
CA LEU A 157 -6.82 -17.79 7.38
C LEU A 157 -5.66 -18.74 7.07
N ALA A 158 -5.14 -19.42 8.09
CA ALA A 158 -4.03 -20.35 7.94
C ALA A 158 -4.38 -21.50 6.98
N ARG A 159 -5.61 -22.04 7.06
CA ARG A 159 -6.09 -23.05 6.11
C ARG A 159 -6.20 -22.51 4.69
N LEU A 160 -6.85 -21.36 4.51
CA LEU A 160 -7.05 -20.77 3.19
C LEU A 160 -5.72 -20.45 2.47
N VAL A 161 -4.73 -19.93 3.22
CA VAL A 161 -3.41 -19.60 2.66
C VAL A 161 -2.62 -20.85 2.30
N ALA A 162 -2.68 -21.90 3.14
CA ALA A 162 -2.04 -23.17 2.86
C ALA A 162 -2.64 -23.87 1.62
N GLU A 163 -3.96 -23.79 1.43
CA GLU A 163 -4.66 -24.35 0.26
C GLU A 163 -4.34 -23.59 -1.04
N ALA A 164 -4.12 -22.27 -0.96
CA ALA A 164 -3.90 -21.41 -2.11
C ALA A 164 -2.42 -21.20 -2.49
N ASP A 165 -1.47 -21.75 -1.72
CA ASP A 165 -0.01 -21.60 -1.91
C ASP A 165 0.43 -20.15 -2.18
N THR A 166 -0.13 -19.20 -1.42
CA THR A 166 0.09 -17.76 -1.60
C THR A 166 0.97 -17.22 -0.48
N GLU A 167 1.88 -16.29 -0.81
CA GLU A 167 2.59 -15.51 0.22
C GLU A 167 1.61 -14.66 1.04
N LEU A 168 1.83 -14.61 2.36
CA LEU A 168 0.99 -13.87 3.29
C LEU A 168 1.77 -12.72 3.93
N GLN A 169 1.21 -11.52 3.88
CA GLN A 169 1.73 -10.34 4.53
C GLN A 169 0.71 -9.73 5.48
N PHE A 170 1.16 -9.25 6.63
CA PHE A 170 0.29 -8.66 7.65
C PHE A 170 0.58 -7.18 7.86
N SER A 171 -0.45 -6.41 8.17
CA SER A 171 -0.31 -5.06 8.71
C SER A 171 -1.39 -4.79 9.75
N PRO A 172 -1.03 -4.34 10.97
CA PRO A 172 -2.03 -3.94 11.94
C PRO A 172 -2.78 -2.73 11.42
N VAL A 173 -4.06 -2.61 11.74
CA VAL A 173 -4.78 -1.35 11.53
C VAL A 173 -4.13 -0.27 12.40
N LEU A 174 -3.66 0.76 11.73
CA LEU A 174 -3.11 1.95 12.35
C LEU A 174 -4.24 2.96 12.48
N LEU A 175 -4.34 3.59 13.64
CA LEU A 175 -5.25 4.71 13.87
C LEU A 175 -4.44 5.87 14.47
N ASP A 176 -4.73 7.08 14.02
CA ASP A 176 -4.32 8.30 14.71
C ASP A 176 -5.21 8.54 15.95
N GLU A 177 -4.85 9.51 16.78
CA GLU A 177 -5.59 9.80 18.03
C GLU A 177 -7.06 10.17 17.77
N HIS A 178 -7.32 10.94 16.70
CA HIS A 178 -8.68 11.31 16.32
C HIS A 178 -9.51 10.10 15.90
N ALA A 179 -8.94 9.17 15.15
CA ALA A 179 -9.60 7.94 14.74
C ALA A 179 -9.83 6.98 15.92
N ILE A 180 -8.89 6.90 16.87
CA ILE A 180 -9.06 6.17 18.14
C ILE A 180 -10.26 6.74 18.92
N GLN A 181 -10.35 8.06 19.05
CA GLN A 181 -11.48 8.71 19.72
C GLN A 181 -12.81 8.48 18.99
N ARG A 182 -12.84 8.61 17.65
CA ARG A 182 -14.04 8.32 16.84
C ARG A 182 -14.49 6.87 16.96
N ALA A 183 -13.54 5.94 17.11
CA ALA A 183 -13.81 4.53 17.37
C ALA A 183 -14.26 4.25 18.82
N ARG A 184 -14.39 5.29 19.66
CA ARG A 184 -14.76 5.21 21.10
C ARG A 184 -13.79 4.33 21.90
N MET A 185 -12.51 4.43 21.55
CA MET A 185 -11.42 3.70 22.21
C MET A 185 -10.52 4.63 23.00
N THR A 186 -9.83 4.09 24.00
CA THR A 186 -8.69 4.75 24.64
C THR A 186 -7.40 4.33 23.94
N VAL A 187 -6.36 5.17 23.98
CA VAL A 187 -5.02 4.82 23.46
C VAL A 187 -4.50 3.55 24.13
N ALA A 188 -4.66 3.41 25.45
CA ALA A 188 -4.27 2.21 26.19
C ALA A 188 -5.04 0.96 25.72
N GLY A 189 -6.35 1.07 25.49
CA GLY A 189 -7.17 -0.03 24.98
C GLY A 189 -6.78 -0.43 23.55
N TYR A 190 -6.46 0.55 22.71
CA TYR A 190 -5.94 0.32 21.36
C TYR A 190 -4.61 -0.44 21.37
N GLU A 191 -3.66 -0.02 22.21
CA GLU A 191 -2.38 -0.73 22.35
C GLU A 191 -2.53 -2.14 22.93
N ALA A 192 -3.40 -2.30 23.94
CA ALA A 192 -3.68 -3.61 24.53
C ALA A 192 -4.27 -4.55 23.47
N ARG A 193 -5.19 -4.06 22.64
CA ARG A 193 -5.75 -4.81 21.52
C ARG A 193 -4.66 -5.23 20.51
N GLN A 194 -3.77 -4.33 20.11
CA GLN A 194 -2.67 -4.69 19.20
C GLN A 194 -1.74 -5.77 19.78
N ARG A 195 -1.52 -5.80 21.09
CA ARG A 195 -0.74 -6.87 21.75
C ARG A 195 -1.47 -8.20 21.71
N LEU A 196 -2.77 -8.20 21.98
CA LEU A 196 -3.60 -9.41 21.89
C LEU A 196 -3.64 -9.94 20.46
N ASP A 197 -3.87 -9.08 19.47
CA ASP A 197 -3.90 -9.48 18.05
C ASP A 197 -2.56 -10.11 17.61
N ALA A 198 -1.43 -9.52 18.02
CA ALA A 198 -0.11 -10.09 17.73
C ALA A 198 0.08 -11.47 18.40
N ALA A 199 -0.35 -11.64 19.64
CA ALA A 199 -0.27 -12.92 20.34
C ALA A 199 -1.17 -14.00 19.73
N VAL A 200 -2.33 -13.62 19.16
CA VAL A 200 -3.18 -14.55 18.40
C VAL A 200 -2.48 -14.94 17.10
N LEU A 201 -1.92 -13.98 16.35
CA LEU A 201 -1.17 -14.29 15.12
C LEU A 201 -0.01 -15.26 15.37
N GLU A 202 0.76 -15.08 16.46
CA GLU A 202 1.90 -15.95 16.80
C GLU A 202 1.51 -17.41 17.09
N ARG A 203 0.25 -17.69 17.40
CA ARG A 203 -0.22 -19.08 17.61
C ARG A 203 -0.43 -19.83 16.29
N HIS A 204 -0.73 -19.11 15.21
CA HIS A 204 -1.10 -19.68 13.91
C HIS A 204 -0.01 -19.49 12.86
N PHE A 205 0.85 -18.48 13.02
CA PHE A 205 1.87 -18.12 12.03
C PHE A 205 3.25 -17.95 12.67
N ALA A 206 4.28 -18.46 12.00
CA ALA A 206 5.67 -18.22 12.35
C ALA A 206 6.08 -16.79 11.96
N LEU A 207 5.78 -15.81 12.83
CA LEU A 207 6.12 -14.41 12.57
C LEU A 207 7.64 -14.20 12.60
N GLY A 208 8.20 -13.78 11.47
CA GLY A 208 9.62 -13.46 11.34
C GLY A 208 10.05 -12.21 12.15
N ASP A 209 11.34 -12.12 12.43
CA ASP A 209 11.93 -11.05 13.25
C ASP A 209 11.60 -9.66 12.71
N GLY A 210 11.66 -9.49 11.38
CA GLY A 210 11.31 -8.23 10.75
C GLY A 210 9.88 -7.76 11.04
N PHE A 211 8.90 -8.67 11.19
CA PHE A 211 7.55 -8.28 11.55
C PHE A 211 7.44 -7.94 13.05
N ARG A 212 8.13 -8.69 13.92
CA ARG A 212 8.20 -8.42 15.36
C ARG A 212 8.85 -7.06 15.65
N ASP A 213 9.95 -6.76 14.98
CA ASP A 213 10.65 -5.48 15.06
C ASP A 213 9.77 -4.31 14.62
N TYR A 214 8.98 -4.52 13.57
CA TYR A 214 8.00 -3.54 13.13
C TYR A 214 6.94 -3.24 14.19
N LEU A 215 6.35 -4.27 14.80
CA LEU A 215 5.38 -4.08 15.88
C LEU A 215 6.01 -3.41 17.10
N ALA A 216 7.26 -3.74 17.44
CA ALA A 216 8.00 -3.08 18.51
C ALA A 216 8.26 -1.60 18.19
N HIS A 217 8.68 -1.29 16.97
CA HIS A 217 8.93 0.07 16.51
C HIS A 217 7.66 0.93 16.53
N LEU A 218 6.52 0.39 16.06
CA LEU A 218 5.22 1.05 16.14
C LEU A 218 4.85 1.46 17.58
N ARG A 219 5.04 0.54 18.53
CA ARG A 219 4.76 0.80 19.96
C ARG A 219 5.71 1.87 20.51
N SER A 220 6.98 1.83 20.12
CA SER A 220 7.97 2.84 20.54
C SER A 220 7.58 4.24 20.09
N MET A 221 7.19 4.42 18.82
CA MET A 221 6.83 5.76 18.33
C MET A 221 5.57 6.32 19.00
N ARG A 222 4.59 5.48 19.36
CA ARG A 222 3.38 5.93 20.07
C ARG A 222 3.69 6.40 21.48
N ARG A 223 4.65 5.76 22.16
CA ARG A 223 5.11 6.16 23.50
C ARG A 223 5.99 7.41 23.49
N SER A 224 6.62 7.72 22.36
CA SER A 224 7.50 8.89 22.22
C SER A 224 7.17 9.69 20.95
N PRO A 225 6.00 10.37 20.89
CA PRO A 225 5.52 11.03 19.66
C PRO A 225 6.46 12.11 19.11
N GLY A 226 7.30 12.70 19.97
CA GLY A 226 8.28 13.73 19.61
C GLY A 226 9.58 13.18 18.98
N CYS A 227 9.84 11.87 19.09
CA CYS A 227 11.05 11.24 18.56
C CYS A 227 10.78 10.59 17.20
N ARG A 228 10.53 11.40 16.17
CA ARG A 228 10.31 10.94 14.79
C ARG A 228 11.54 11.19 13.95
N HIS A 229 12.10 10.15 13.33
CA HIS A 229 13.18 10.30 12.36
C HIS A 229 12.67 10.79 11.00
N LEU A 230 13.59 11.28 10.17
CA LEU A 230 13.30 11.73 8.82
C LEU A 230 12.88 10.56 7.91
N CYS A 231 12.01 10.84 6.95
CA CYS A 231 11.56 9.86 5.97
C CYS A 231 12.72 9.27 5.17
N ARG A 232 12.78 7.93 5.13
CA ARG A 232 13.77 7.12 4.40
C ARG A 232 13.14 6.27 3.30
N SER A 233 11.92 6.59 2.88
CA SER A 233 11.24 5.85 1.81
C SER A 233 12.17 5.68 0.60
N ARG A 234 12.27 4.43 0.13
CA ARG A 234 12.98 4.05 -1.09
C ARG A 234 12.05 4.01 -2.31
N ALA A 235 10.76 4.26 -2.08
CA ALA A 235 9.78 4.43 -3.13
C ALA A 235 9.44 5.91 -3.31
N LEU A 236 9.40 6.36 -4.57
CA LEU A 236 8.68 7.58 -4.92
C LEU A 236 7.19 7.30 -4.99
N TYR A 237 6.40 8.36 -4.88
CA TYR A 237 4.97 8.31 -5.09
C TYR A 237 4.58 9.23 -6.24
N VAL A 238 3.70 8.77 -7.11
CA VAL A 238 3.09 9.55 -8.18
C VAL A 238 1.59 9.63 -7.92
N SER A 239 1.07 10.82 -7.70
CA SER A 239 -0.38 11.02 -7.57
C SER A 239 -1.09 10.92 -8.93
N ALA A 240 -2.41 10.82 -8.92
CA ALA A 240 -3.21 10.76 -10.15
C ALA A 240 -3.12 12.04 -11.01
N GLU A 241 -2.74 13.17 -10.41
CA GLU A 241 -2.50 14.46 -11.09
C GLU A 241 -1.04 14.65 -11.54
N GLY A 242 -0.23 13.59 -11.44
CA GLY A 242 1.19 13.67 -11.85
C GLY A 242 2.07 14.45 -10.87
N GLN A 243 1.77 14.43 -9.57
CA GLN A 243 2.69 14.95 -8.55
C GLN A 243 3.65 13.86 -8.09
N LEU A 244 4.95 14.12 -8.25
CA LEU A 244 6.02 13.31 -7.66
C LEU A 244 6.21 13.71 -6.19
N ARG A 245 6.06 12.74 -5.29
CA ARG A 245 6.26 12.92 -3.85
C ARG A 245 7.32 11.95 -3.34
N ARG A 246 8.10 12.39 -2.34
CA ARG A 246 9.09 11.54 -1.64
C ARG A 246 8.46 10.66 -0.56
N CYS A 247 7.24 11.00 -0.15
CA CYS A 247 6.44 10.29 0.83
C CYS A 247 5.00 10.18 0.29
N PRO A 248 4.39 8.97 0.28
CA PRO A 248 3.01 8.80 -0.20
C PRO A 248 1.96 9.50 0.67
N TYR A 249 2.33 9.85 1.90
CA TYR A 249 1.46 10.52 2.88
C TYR A 249 1.72 12.02 2.99
N SER A 250 2.70 12.55 2.27
CA SER A 250 2.96 13.99 2.23
C SER A 250 2.06 14.62 1.18
N GLU A 251 1.68 15.88 1.39
CA GLU A 251 1.05 16.70 0.35
C GLU A 251 2.09 17.44 -0.51
N VAL A 252 3.36 17.43 -0.07
CA VAL A 252 4.46 18.13 -0.73
C VAL A 252 4.97 17.28 -1.89
N GLY A 253 4.78 17.80 -3.10
CA GLY A 253 5.23 17.18 -4.34
C GLY A 253 5.77 18.19 -5.36
N VAL A 254 6.28 17.66 -6.47
CA VAL A 254 6.68 18.42 -7.65
C VAL A 254 5.94 17.85 -8.87
N SER A 255 5.40 18.71 -9.72
CA SER A 255 4.71 18.24 -10.94
C SER A 255 5.68 17.52 -11.88
N THR A 256 5.24 16.44 -12.52
CA THR A 256 6.01 15.76 -13.57
C THR A 256 6.24 16.67 -14.79
N HIS A 257 5.42 17.73 -14.95
CA HIS A 257 5.56 18.71 -16.00
C HIS A 257 6.66 19.75 -15.74
N GLU A 258 7.18 19.86 -14.51
CA GLU A 258 8.28 20.77 -14.19
C GLU A 258 9.53 20.50 -15.05
N PRO A 259 10.37 21.53 -15.26
CA PRO A 259 11.68 21.37 -15.87
C PRO A 259 12.52 20.32 -15.14
N ARG A 260 13.42 19.65 -15.86
CA ARG A 260 14.30 18.61 -15.27
C ARG A 260 15.10 19.13 -14.08
N SER A 261 15.53 20.39 -14.12
CA SER A 261 16.21 21.07 -13.02
C SER A 261 15.34 21.16 -11.76
N GLY A 262 14.07 21.55 -11.89
CA GLY A 262 13.15 21.66 -10.76
C GLY A 262 12.85 20.31 -10.09
N VAL A 263 12.63 19.26 -10.90
CA VAL A 263 12.45 17.90 -10.37
C VAL A 263 13.73 17.42 -9.66
N LYS A 264 14.90 17.63 -10.26
CA LYS A 264 16.18 17.23 -9.65
C LYS A 264 16.42 17.96 -8.34
N GLU A 265 16.16 19.27 -8.29
CA GLU A 265 16.28 20.07 -7.08
C GLU A 265 15.37 19.55 -5.97
N PHE A 266 14.09 19.29 -6.28
CA PHE A 266 13.15 18.72 -5.33
C PHE A 266 13.63 17.39 -4.72
N LEU A 267 14.20 16.51 -5.55
CA LEU A 267 14.65 15.18 -5.12
C LEU A 267 15.91 15.23 -4.24
N VAL A 268 16.82 16.19 -4.45
CA VAL A 268 18.06 16.32 -3.66
C VAL A 268 17.90 17.18 -2.41
N ARG A 269 16.88 18.04 -2.36
CA ARG A 269 16.60 18.85 -1.18
C ARG A 269 16.41 17.94 0.05
N PRO A 270 16.86 18.36 1.25
CA PRO A 270 16.56 17.63 2.48
C PRO A 270 15.05 17.41 2.63
N THR A 271 14.65 16.23 3.07
CA THR A 271 13.25 15.98 3.42
C THR A 271 12.96 16.57 4.79
N THR A 272 11.81 17.23 4.89
CA THR A 272 11.20 17.64 6.16
C THR A 272 10.14 16.65 6.63
N ASP A 273 9.79 15.68 5.78
CA ASP A 273 8.82 14.64 6.08
C ASP A 273 9.37 13.76 7.21
N ARG A 274 8.59 13.58 8.26
CA ARG A 274 8.92 12.73 9.40
C ARG A 274 8.11 11.45 9.34
N VAL A 275 8.71 10.35 9.80
CA VAL A 275 8.02 9.07 9.89
C VAL A 275 6.86 9.19 10.88
N THR A 276 5.67 8.78 10.45
CA THR A 276 4.47 8.66 11.28
C THR A 276 4.19 7.17 11.53
N THR A 277 3.23 6.87 12.40
CA THR A 277 2.72 5.50 12.57
C THR A 277 2.36 4.88 11.23
N ASP A 278 1.78 5.67 10.34
CA ASP A 278 1.14 5.27 9.08
C ASP A 278 2.16 4.78 8.05
N CYS A 279 3.39 5.29 8.10
CA CYS A 279 4.45 4.95 7.16
C CYS A 279 5.59 4.12 7.78
N ALA A 280 5.52 3.83 9.08
CA ALA A 280 6.61 3.15 9.78
C ALA A 280 6.84 1.69 9.37
N ALA A 281 5.85 1.06 8.75
CA ALA A 281 6.04 -0.23 8.11
C ALA A 281 7.08 -0.15 6.99
N ILE A 282 7.10 0.98 6.28
CA ILE A 282 7.85 1.24 5.05
C ILE A 282 9.16 1.99 5.35
N CYS A 283 9.17 2.88 6.35
CA CYS A 283 10.27 3.81 6.65
C CYS A 283 11.05 3.43 7.93
N ARG A 284 11.50 2.17 8.02
CA ARG A 284 12.24 1.66 9.19
C ARG A 284 13.67 2.25 9.25
N PRO A 285 14.24 2.48 10.44
CA PRO A 285 15.60 2.97 10.61
C PRO A 285 16.66 1.97 10.12
#